data_AF-D4H4S9-F1
#
_entry.id   AF-D4H4S9-F1
#
_cell.length_a   1.000
_cell.length_b   1.000
_cell.length_c   1.000
_cell.angle_alpha   90.00
_cell.angle_beta   90.00
_cell.angle_gamma   90.00
#
_symmetry.space_group_name_H-M   'P 1'
#
loop_
_entity.id
_entity.type
_entity.pdbx_description
1 polymer ?
#
loop_
_entity_poly.entity_id
_entity_poly.type
_entity_poly.pdbx_seq_one_letter_code
_entity_poly.pdbx_strand_id
1 'polypeptide(L)'
;MIGIKIDPEKLQCGITVRPQSCVRMYYKNASCNLCVELCPENAVKVGMPGTKVLVNPSKCSSCEICVGACPYGVFTVSGTNDYIRCVNLLESTYDQGLKLACGKSATKDAVKIECLGSLNSVLLLFLLTSGVKKIELDMKPCVDCEISEYMHKILNKELEITRNMLRSVAAGYKEYVIENAMLIMLENDIFQKAQKTEISCSRRGFFNHMKKNVLKNMSAITEIIESAPVERVVITDKKPVNNRKHIANIIYDRLVSLNKNIPMVAGFPIGKIFVNNTDCTQCRVCEKLCPTGSILIDDGAFKHNVYKCIGCGVCVDLCSRNCIKLPPEK
;
A
#
# COMPACT_ATOMS: atom_id res chain seq x y z
N MET A 1 -34.97 -14.82 3.28
CA MET A 1 -33.80 -15.18 4.11
C MET A 1 -33.07 -16.33 3.43
N ILE A 2 -32.04 -16.04 2.65
CA ILE A 2 -31.24 -17.10 2.01
C ILE A 2 -30.19 -17.53 3.02
N GLY A 3 -30.43 -18.67 3.67
CA GLY A 3 -29.50 -19.29 4.60
C GLY A 3 -28.25 -19.75 3.86
N ILE A 4 -27.18 -18.95 3.95
CA ILE A 4 -25.85 -19.36 3.48
C ILE A 4 -25.35 -20.40 4.47
N LYS A 5 -25.36 -21.68 4.08
CA LYS A 5 -24.67 -22.74 4.81
C LYS A 5 -23.16 -22.46 4.71
N ILE A 6 -22.57 -21.97 5.79
CA ILE A 6 -21.13 -21.80 5.93
C ILE A 6 -20.56 -23.16 6.33
N ASP A 7 -19.71 -23.71 5.46
CA ASP A 7 -19.00 -24.96 5.66
C ASP A 7 -17.80 -24.72 6.61
N PRO A 8 -17.77 -25.32 7.81
CA PRO A 8 -16.76 -25.03 8.84
C PRO A 8 -15.31 -25.37 8.40
N GLU A 9 -15.13 -26.31 7.47
CA GLU A 9 -13.81 -26.69 6.94
C GLU A 9 -13.25 -25.64 5.96
N LYS A 10 -14.09 -24.75 5.42
CA LYS A 10 -13.69 -23.68 4.49
C LYS A 10 -13.17 -22.40 5.18
N LEU A 11 -12.96 -22.42 6.50
CA LEU A 11 -12.46 -21.30 7.31
C LEU A 11 -10.94 -21.03 7.21
N GLN A 12 -10.19 -21.74 6.35
CA GLN A 12 -8.71 -21.65 6.35
C GLN A 12 -8.10 -20.47 5.55
N CYS A 13 -8.89 -19.77 4.73
CA CYS A 13 -8.39 -18.64 3.94
C CYS A 13 -8.50 -17.33 4.74
N GLY A 14 -7.37 -16.83 5.25
CA GLY A 14 -7.29 -15.56 5.98
C GLY A 14 -7.45 -14.30 5.11
N ILE A 15 -7.66 -14.45 3.80
CA ILE A 15 -7.75 -13.32 2.87
C ILE A 15 -9.18 -12.80 2.77
N THR A 16 -9.36 -11.51 3.05
CA THR A 16 -10.62 -10.77 2.83
C THR A 16 -10.48 -9.85 1.62
N VAL A 17 -11.50 -9.85 0.75
CA VAL A 17 -11.52 -9.09 -0.51
C VAL A 17 -12.42 -7.86 -0.40
N ARG A 18 -11.95 -6.72 -0.90
CA ARG A 18 -12.68 -5.45 -1.05
C ARG A 18 -12.77 -5.10 -2.53
N PRO A 19 -13.74 -5.68 -3.29
CA PRO A 19 -13.85 -5.48 -4.74
C PRO A 19 -13.92 -4.01 -5.15
N GLN A 20 -14.58 -3.18 -4.35
CA GLN A 20 -14.68 -1.72 -4.55
C GLN A 20 -13.33 -1.00 -4.57
N SER A 21 -12.24 -1.63 -4.13
CA SER A 21 -10.92 -1.01 -4.25
C SER A 21 -10.21 -1.37 -5.57
N CYS A 22 -10.79 -2.25 -6.38
CA CYS A 22 -10.17 -2.72 -7.61
C CYS A 22 -10.47 -1.77 -8.77
N VAL A 23 -9.44 -1.27 -9.45
CA VAL A 23 -9.59 -0.38 -10.62
C VAL A 23 -10.43 -1.00 -11.74
N ARG A 24 -10.40 -2.33 -11.90
CA ARG A 24 -11.21 -3.07 -12.88
C ARG A 24 -12.71 -3.06 -12.57
N MET A 25 -13.13 -2.62 -11.38
CA MET A 25 -14.55 -2.39 -11.09
C MET A 25 -15.06 -1.07 -11.70
N TYR A 26 -14.16 -0.12 -11.96
CA TYR A 26 -14.51 1.21 -12.45
C TYR A 26 -14.17 1.43 -13.92
N TYR A 27 -13.10 0.80 -14.40
CA TYR A 27 -12.65 0.95 -15.79
C TYR A 27 -12.54 -0.39 -16.50
N LYS A 28 -13.34 -0.55 -17.57
CA LYS A 28 -13.45 -1.82 -18.27
C LYS A 28 -12.18 -2.25 -19.02
N ASN A 29 -11.33 -1.31 -19.41
CA ASN A 29 -10.09 -1.67 -20.10
C ASN A 29 -8.89 -1.64 -19.16
N ALA A 30 -9.09 -1.56 -17.84
CA ALA A 30 -7.98 -1.58 -16.90
C ALA A 30 -7.22 -2.91 -17.01
N SER A 31 -5.93 -2.83 -17.35
CA SER A 31 -5.05 -3.97 -17.63
C SER A 31 -4.50 -4.66 -16.38
N CYS A 32 -4.62 -4.04 -15.20
CA CYS A 32 -4.02 -4.55 -13.96
C CYS A 32 -4.47 -5.99 -13.62
N ASN A 33 -3.53 -6.92 -13.56
CA ASN A 33 -3.77 -8.33 -13.24
C ASN A 33 -2.78 -8.92 -12.22
N LEU A 34 -2.00 -8.08 -11.53
CA LEU A 34 -0.91 -8.46 -10.61
C LEU A 34 -1.29 -9.54 -9.58
N CYS A 35 -2.47 -9.46 -8.99
CA CYS A 35 -2.90 -10.42 -7.97
C CYS A 35 -3.21 -11.82 -8.53
N VAL A 36 -3.53 -11.92 -9.82
CA VAL A 36 -3.71 -13.19 -10.52
C VAL A 36 -2.34 -13.72 -10.94
N GLU A 37 -1.52 -12.86 -11.55
CA GLU A 37 -0.18 -13.22 -12.06
C GLU A 37 0.78 -13.67 -10.95
N LEU A 38 0.66 -13.10 -9.75
CA LEU A 38 1.57 -13.36 -8.64
C LEU A 38 0.99 -14.35 -7.62
N CYS A 39 -0.18 -14.95 -7.88
CA CYS A 39 -0.75 -15.93 -6.96
C CYS A 39 -0.14 -17.32 -7.22
N PRO A 40 0.71 -17.86 -6.34
CA PRO A 40 1.38 -19.14 -6.58
C PRO A 40 0.38 -20.30 -6.72
N GLU A 41 -0.74 -20.24 -6.00
CA GLU A 41 -1.77 -21.29 -5.98
C GLU A 41 -2.81 -21.15 -7.09
N ASN A 42 -2.73 -20.09 -7.91
CA ASN A 42 -3.78 -19.72 -8.86
C ASN A 42 -5.18 -19.63 -8.20
N ALA A 43 -5.22 -19.20 -6.94
CA ALA A 43 -6.44 -19.07 -6.14
C ALA A 43 -7.20 -17.78 -6.44
N VAL A 44 -6.52 -16.74 -6.91
CA VAL A 44 -7.13 -15.43 -7.23
C VAL A 44 -7.68 -15.43 -8.66
N LYS A 45 -8.93 -15.04 -8.82
CA LYS A 45 -9.56 -14.79 -10.11
C LYS A 45 -10.15 -13.39 -10.16
N VAL A 46 -9.85 -12.67 -11.23
CA VAL A 46 -10.52 -11.40 -11.54
C VAL A 46 -11.32 -11.61 -12.81
N GLY A 47 -12.64 -11.58 -12.68
CA GLY A 47 -13.57 -11.75 -13.80
C GLY A 47 -13.54 -10.58 -14.77
N MET A 48 -14.51 -10.56 -15.69
CA MET A 48 -14.69 -9.40 -16.57
C MET A 48 -14.77 -8.10 -15.74
N PRO A 49 -14.29 -6.98 -16.27
CA PRO A 49 -14.39 -5.71 -15.56
C PRO A 49 -15.82 -5.41 -15.07
N GLY A 50 -15.94 -4.90 -13.84
CA GLY A 50 -17.23 -4.69 -13.18
C GLY A 50 -17.95 -5.97 -12.71
N THR A 51 -17.31 -7.14 -12.73
CA THR A 51 -17.91 -8.39 -12.25
C THR A 51 -17.49 -8.74 -10.82
N LYS A 52 -16.40 -9.50 -10.64
CA LYS A 52 -16.00 -10.03 -9.34
C LYS A 52 -14.48 -10.15 -9.24
N VAL A 53 -13.97 -9.88 -8.04
CA VAL A 53 -12.64 -10.30 -7.58
C VAL A 53 -12.88 -11.43 -6.59
N LEU A 54 -12.35 -12.62 -6.87
CA LEU A 54 -12.62 -13.83 -6.11
C LEU A 54 -11.31 -14.47 -5.66
N VAL A 55 -11.35 -15.09 -4.48
CA VAL A 55 -10.30 -15.98 -3.97
C VAL A 55 -10.96 -17.33 -3.74
N ASN A 56 -10.40 -18.39 -4.30
CA ASN A 56 -10.85 -19.76 -4.04
C ASN A 56 -10.27 -20.24 -2.69
N PRO A 57 -11.09 -20.41 -1.63
CA PRO A 57 -10.58 -20.78 -0.31
C PRO A 57 -9.90 -22.15 -0.30
N SER A 58 -10.37 -23.10 -1.11
CA SER A 58 -9.82 -24.45 -1.19
C SER A 58 -8.45 -24.53 -1.88
N LYS A 59 -8.03 -23.46 -2.58
CA LYS A 59 -6.70 -23.36 -3.18
C LYS A 59 -5.79 -22.38 -2.44
N CYS A 60 -6.35 -21.45 -1.67
CA CYS A 60 -5.57 -20.39 -1.07
C CYS A 60 -4.72 -20.93 0.09
N SER A 61 -3.39 -20.84 -0.03
CA SER A 61 -2.46 -21.18 1.05
C SER A 61 -2.29 -20.08 2.11
N SER A 62 -3.12 -19.03 2.07
CA SER A 62 -3.01 -17.87 2.97
C SER A 62 -1.63 -17.20 2.99
N CYS A 63 -0.84 -17.35 1.92
CA CYS A 63 0.51 -16.78 1.83
C CYS A 63 0.58 -15.25 1.76
N GLU A 64 -0.56 -14.55 1.76
CA GLU A 64 -0.69 -13.08 1.76
C GLU A 64 0.04 -12.33 0.62
N ILE A 65 0.56 -13.01 -0.41
CA ILE A 65 1.21 -12.38 -1.56
C ILE A 65 0.26 -11.38 -2.26
N CYS A 66 -1.02 -11.71 -2.42
CA CYS A 66 -2.00 -10.78 -3.00
C CYS A 66 -2.17 -9.50 -2.16
N VAL A 67 -1.92 -9.58 -0.85
CA VAL A 67 -1.92 -8.45 0.08
C VAL A 67 -0.68 -7.59 -0.14
N GLY A 68 0.51 -8.12 -0.41
CA GLY A 68 1.65 -7.27 -0.77
C GLY A 68 1.54 -6.70 -2.19
N ALA A 69 1.14 -7.54 -3.15
CA ALA A 69 1.13 -7.23 -4.58
C ALA A 69 0.09 -6.19 -5.01
N CYS A 70 -1.03 -6.07 -4.29
CA CYS A 70 -2.13 -5.20 -4.72
C CYS A 70 -1.86 -3.73 -4.36
N PRO A 71 -1.62 -2.85 -5.35
CA PRO A 71 -1.38 -1.43 -5.07
C PRO A 71 -2.62 -0.69 -4.57
N TYR A 72 -3.80 -1.28 -4.71
CA TYR A 72 -5.09 -0.68 -4.38
C TYR A 72 -5.73 -1.29 -3.12
N GLY A 73 -5.00 -2.09 -2.33
CA GLY A 73 -5.53 -2.62 -1.06
C GLY A 73 -6.80 -3.45 -1.20
N VAL A 74 -7.00 -4.13 -2.33
CA VAL A 74 -8.15 -5.01 -2.57
C VAL A 74 -8.15 -6.21 -1.61
N PHE A 75 -6.97 -6.69 -1.24
CA PHE A 75 -6.82 -7.84 -0.36
C PHE A 75 -6.34 -7.39 1.02
N THR A 76 -6.94 -7.97 2.06
CA THR A 76 -6.64 -7.71 3.47
C THR A 76 -6.53 -9.02 4.24
N VAL A 77 -5.87 -8.99 5.39
CA VAL A 77 -5.69 -10.15 6.26
C VAL A 77 -6.73 -10.10 7.36
N SER A 78 -7.64 -11.07 7.41
CA SER A 78 -8.71 -11.16 8.41
C SER A 78 -9.49 -9.85 8.57
N GLY A 79 -9.76 -9.16 7.46
CA GLY A 79 -10.45 -7.87 7.43
C GLY A 79 -9.63 -6.65 7.90
N THR A 80 -8.41 -6.85 8.40
CA THR A 80 -7.54 -5.77 8.90
C THR A 80 -6.88 -4.99 7.75
N ASN A 81 -6.86 -3.66 7.85
CA ASN A 81 -6.12 -2.81 6.90
C ASN A 81 -4.64 -2.70 7.31
N ASP A 82 -3.80 -2.12 6.44
CA ASP A 82 -2.35 -2.03 6.71
C ASP A 82 -2.01 -1.17 7.94
N TYR A 83 -2.89 -0.24 8.33
CA TYR A 83 -2.70 0.55 9.54
C TYR A 83 -2.79 -0.33 10.79
N ILE A 84 -3.84 -1.14 10.92
CA ILE A 84 -3.98 -2.07 12.05
C ILE A 84 -2.81 -3.06 12.06
N ARG A 85 -2.42 -3.58 10.88
CA ARG A 85 -1.22 -4.43 10.76
C ARG A 85 0.03 -3.70 11.29
N CYS A 86 0.22 -2.44 10.92
CA CYS A 86 1.34 -1.64 11.40
C CYS A 86 1.32 -1.47 12.93
N VAL A 87 0.17 -1.13 13.52
CA VAL A 87 0.03 -0.96 14.97
C VAL A 87 0.42 -2.25 15.69
N ASN A 88 -0.11 -3.39 15.24
CA ASN A 88 0.19 -4.70 15.84
C ASN A 88 1.70 -5.04 15.75
N LEU A 89 2.35 -4.70 14.63
CA LEU A 89 3.80 -4.88 14.47
C LEU A 89 4.61 -3.95 15.40
N LEU A 90 4.17 -2.70 15.57
CA LEU A 90 4.82 -1.74 16.45
C LEU A 90 4.75 -2.16 17.93
N GLU A 91 3.66 -2.80 18.36
CA GLU A 91 3.54 -3.35 19.71
C GLU A 91 4.61 -4.39 20.04
N SER A 92 5.16 -5.04 19.02
CA SER A 92 6.18 -6.09 19.15
C SER A 92 7.62 -5.58 18.94
N THR A 93 7.82 -4.26 18.83
CA THR A 93 9.13 -3.63 18.62
C THR A 93 9.91 -3.56 19.94
N TYR A 94 11.19 -3.91 19.92
CA TYR A 94 12.12 -3.82 21.06
C TYR A 94 13.30 -2.92 20.69
N ASP A 95 13.76 -2.06 21.61
CA ASP A 95 14.95 -1.20 21.42
C ASP A 95 15.08 -0.50 20.04
N GLN A 96 13.95 -0.05 19.48
CA GLN A 96 13.82 0.57 18.13
C GLN A 96 14.12 -0.37 16.94
N GLY A 97 14.22 -1.67 17.17
CA GLY A 97 14.34 -2.73 16.17
C GLY A 97 13.09 -3.61 16.05
N LEU A 98 12.80 -4.04 14.82
CA LEU A 98 11.72 -4.98 14.51
C LEU A 98 12.29 -6.12 13.67
N LYS A 99 12.13 -7.35 14.14
CA LYS A 99 12.50 -8.55 13.38
C LYS A 99 11.25 -9.28 12.90
N LEU A 100 11.16 -9.50 11.60
CA LEU A 100 10.04 -10.18 10.95
C LEU A 100 10.49 -11.50 10.37
N ALA A 101 9.67 -12.53 10.55
CA ALA A 101 9.92 -13.86 10.00
C ALA A 101 8.62 -14.47 9.47
N CYS A 102 8.71 -15.25 8.39
CA CYS A 102 7.54 -15.96 7.87
C CYS A 102 7.14 -17.14 8.79
N GLY A 103 5.95 -17.70 8.56
CA GLY A 103 5.43 -18.84 9.34
C GLY A 103 6.34 -20.08 9.29
N LYS A 104 7.12 -20.28 8.21
CA LYS A 104 8.08 -21.38 8.07
C LYS A 104 9.39 -21.18 8.85
N SER A 105 9.65 -19.98 9.38
CA SER A 105 10.89 -19.70 10.12
C SER A 105 10.90 -20.38 11.48
N ALA A 106 12.04 -21.00 11.83
CA ALA A 106 12.31 -21.54 13.16
C ALA A 106 12.70 -20.45 14.21
N THR A 107 12.92 -19.21 13.78
CA THR A 107 13.36 -18.12 14.65
C THR A 107 12.29 -17.80 15.69
N LYS A 108 12.66 -17.82 16.97
CA LYS A 108 11.76 -17.50 18.09
C LYS A 108 11.72 -16.00 18.43
N ASP A 109 12.83 -15.31 18.19
CA ASP A 109 12.98 -13.88 18.45
C ASP A 109 12.59 -13.04 17.21
N ALA A 110 11.38 -13.26 16.71
CA ALA A 110 10.85 -12.54 15.55
C ALA A 110 9.32 -12.52 15.59
N VAL A 111 8.74 -11.41 15.15
CA VAL A 111 7.31 -11.31 14.92
C VAL A 111 6.95 -12.16 13.70
N LYS A 112 5.99 -13.06 13.88
CA LYS A 112 5.53 -13.96 12.82
C LYS A 112 4.52 -13.27 11.94
N ILE A 113 4.74 -13.36 10.63
CA ILE A 113 3.76 -13.07 9.58
C ILE A 113 3.68 -14.28 8.65
N GLU A 114 2.63 -14.40 7.84
CA GLU A 114 2.49 -15.57 6.95
C GLU A 114 3.62 -15.60 5.90
N CYS A 115 3.92 -14.46 5.29
CA CYS A 115 4.98 -14.32 4.30
C CYS A 115 5.56 -12.91 4.29
N LEU A 116 6.86 -12.81 4.00
CA LEU A 116 7.52 -11.52 3.75
C LEU A 116 6.98 -10.82 2.49
N GLY A 117 6.39 -11.58 1.56
CA GLY A 117 5.68 -11.06 0.38
C GLY A 117 4.36 -10.35 0.69
N SER A 118 3.92 -10.36 1.96
CA SER A 118 2.78 -9.57 2.44
C SER A 118 3.14 -8.11 2.77
N LEU A 119 4.44 -7.82 2.85
CA LEU A 119 4.96 -6.49 3.10
C LEU A 119 4.72 -5.62 1.86
N ASN A 120 4.44 -4.35 2.12
CA ASN A 120 4.27 -3.34 1.09
C ASN A 120 4.88 -2.03 1.55
N SER A 121 5.08 -1.13 0.60
CA SER A 121 5.75 0.16 0.80
C SER A 121 5.05 1.02 1.85
N VAL A 122 3.72 0.99 1.94
CA VAL A 122 2.96 1.73 2.97
C VAL A 122 3.29 1.22 4.37
N LEU A 123 3.26 -0.11 4.55
CA LEU A 123 3.57 -0.73 5.83
C LEU A 123 5.02 -0.44 6.25
N LEU A 124 5.98 -0.61 5.33
CA LEU A 124 7.39 -0.33 5.57
C LEU A 124 7.63 1.15 5.93
N LEU A 125 7.02 2.07 5.18
CA LEU A 125 7.10 3.50 5.47
C LEU A 125 6.50 3.82 6.84
N PHE A 126 5.33 3.28 7.19
CA PHE A 126 4.74 3.51 8.50
C PHE A 126 5.64 3.02 9.63
N LEU A 127 6.20 1.81 9.52
CA LEU A 127 7.10 1.26 10.54
C LEU A 127 8.32 2.16 10.75
N LEU A 128 9.02 2.49 9.66
CA LEU A 128 10.24 3.31 9.71
C LEU A 128 9.94 4.73 10.22
N THR A 129 8.84 5.33 9.76
CA THR A 129 8.45 6.70 10.13
C THR A 129 7.82 6.79 11.53
N SER A 130 7.44 5.65 12.12
CA SER A 130 6.95 5.55 13.50
C SER A 130 8.07 5.38 14.53
N GLY A 131 9.35 5.41 14.11
CA GLY A 131 10.51 5.35 14.98
C GLY A 131 11.23 4.01 15.03
N VAL A 132 10.83 3.03 14.20
CA VAL A 132 11.61 1.80 14.00
C VAL A 132 12.85 2.14 13.18
N LYS A 133 14.04 2.06 13.77
CA LYS A 133 15.32 2.39 13.12
C LYS A 133 15.91 1.22 12.34
N LYS A 134 15.56 0.00 12.73
CA LYS A 134 16.05 -1.24 12.12
C LYS A 134 14.89 -2.20 11.90
N ILE A 135 14.67 -2.63 10.65
CA ILE A 135 13.80 -3.75 10.32
C ILE A 135 14.69 -4.88 9.80
N GLU A 136 14.62 -6.06 10.41
CA GLU A 136 15.33 -7.26 10.01
C GLU A 136 14.33 -8.28 9.46
N LEU A 137 14.54 -8.72 8.22
CA LEU A 137 13.72 -9.75 7.58
C LEU A 137 14.52 -11.06 7.57
N ASP A 138 13.96 -12.09 8.22
CA ASP A 138 14.53 -13.44 8.21
C ASP A 138 14.20 -14.15 6.88
N MET A 139 15.17 -14.15 5.97
CA MET A 139 15.07 -14.74 4.64
C MET A 139 15.49 -16.21 4.62
N LYS A 140 15.99 -16.78 5.73
CA LYS A 140 16.49 -18.16 5.78
C LYS A 140 15.50 -19.19 5.23
N PRO A 141 14.19 -19.14 5.53
CA PRO A 141 13.25 -20.10 4.97
C PRO A 141 13.03 -19.93 3.46
N CYS A 142 13.41 -18.78 2.89
CA CYS A 142 13.16 -18.48 1.48
C CYS A 142 14.12 -19.19 0.53
N VAL A 143 15.27 -19.69 1.04
CA VAL A 143 16.28 -20.41 0.24
C VAL A 143 15.67 -21.61 -0.48
N ASP A 144 14.84 -22.39 0.24
CA ASP A 144 14.22 -23.63 -0.27
C ASP A 144 12.68 -23.50 -0.37
N CYS A 145 12.16 -22.28 -0.44
CA CYS A 145 10.70 -22.06 -0.47
C CYS A 145 10.18 -21.99 -1.91
N GLU A 146 9.18 -22.81 -2.22
CA GLU A 146 8.52 -22.90 -3.53
C GLU A 146 7.89 -21.58 -4.03
N ILE A 147 7.52 -20.68 -3.10
CA ILE A 147 6.90 -19.39 -3.43
C ILE A 147 7.88 -18.20 -3.33
N SER A 148 9.18 -18.47 -3.10
CA SER A 148 10.20 -17.44 -2.88
C SER A 148 10.33 -16.48 -4.07
N GLU A 149 10.26 -16.97 -5.30
CA GLU A 149 10.35 -16.14 -6.51
C GLU A 149 9.26 -15.04 -6.53
N TYR A 150 8.01 -15.41 -6.30
CA TYR A 150 6.87 -14.47 -6.22
C TYR A 150 7.05 -13.49 -5.06
N MET A 151 7.50 -13.98 -3.91
CA MET A 151 7.78 -13.16 -2.74
C MET A 151 8.87 -12.12 -3.04
N HIS A 152 10.01 -12.52 -3.63
CA HIS A 152 11.10 -11.62 -3.98
C HIS A 152 10.65 -10.57 -4.99
N LYS A 153 9.87 -10.96 -6.00
CA LYS A 153 9.33 -10.01 -7.01
C LYS A 153 8.50 -8.90 -6.36
N ILE A 154 7.71 -9.22 -5.33
CA ILE A 154 6.89 -8.24 -4.61
C ILE A 154 7.73 -7.43 -3.64
N LEU A 155 8.51 -8.11 -2.80
CA LEU A 155 9.31 -7.47 -1.76
C LEU A 155 10.31 -6.49 -2.37
N ASN A 156 11.03 -6.88 -3.43
CA ASN A 156 11.99 -6.01 -4.10
C ASN A 156 11.32 -4.76 -4.68
N LYS A 157 10.15 -4.93 -5.32
CA LYS A 157 9.37 -3.81 -5.87
C LYS A 157 8.93 -2.84 -4.77
N GLU A 158 8.40 -3.35 -3.67
CA GLU A 158 7.89 -2.52 -2.58
C GLU A 158 9.04 -1.85 -1.79
N LEU A 159 10.17 -2.54 -1.61
CA LEU A 159 11.40 -1.97 -1.06
C LEU A 159 11.95 -0.87 -1.96
N GLU A 160 11.96 -1.05 -3.27
CA GLU A 160 12.39 -0.02 -4.20
C GLU A 160 11.55 1.25 -4.08
N ILE A 161 10.22 1.11 -3.98
CA ILE A 161 9.33 2.24 -3.73
C ILE A 161 9.68 2.93 -2.41
N THR A 162 9.83 2.16 -1.32
CA THR A 162 10.21 2.69 0.01
C THR A 162 11.56 3.39 -0.02
N ARG A 163 12.57 2.78 -0.65
CA ARG A 163 13.93 3.31 -0.84
C ARG A 163 13.89 4.63 -1.58
N ASN A 164 13.18 4.68 -2.70
CA ASN A 164 13.08 5.88 -3.52
C ASN A 164 12.42 7.03 -2.75
N MET A 165 11.35 6.75 -2.00
CA MET A 165 10.68 7.74 -1.14
C MET A 165 11.58 8.25 -0.02
N LEU A 166 12.30 7.38 0.67
CA LEU A 166 13.13 7.77 1.82
C LEU A 166 14.44 8.45 1.39
N ARG A 167 14.98 8.10 0.21
CA ARG A 167 16.15 8.77 -0.36
C ARG A 167 15.83 10.19 -0.83
N SER A 168 14.66 10.44 -1.42
CA SER A 168 14.32 11.78 -1.90
C SER A 168 14.12 12.80 -0.77
N VAL A 169 13.91 12.35 0.47
CA VAL A 169 13.86 13.20 1.68
C VAL A 169 15.16 13.15 2.50
N ALA A 170 16.22 12.53 1.96
CA ALA A 170 17.51 12.34 2.62
C ALA A 170 17.41 11.66 4.01
N ALA A 171 16.49 10.70 4.19
CA ALA A 171 16.26 10.05 5.48
C ALA A 171 17.34 9.04 5.93
N GLY A 172 18.45 8.93 5.21
CA GLY A 172 19.56 8.04 5.60
C GLY A 172 19.18 6.56 5.52
N TYR A 173 18.39 6.21 4.49
CA TYR A 173 17.91 4.85 4.27
C TYR A 173 19.02 3.96 3.69
N LYS A 174 19.28 2.82 4.33
CA LYS A 174 20.26 1.81 3.90
C LYS A 174 19.68 0.40 3.97
N GLU A 175 20.11 -0.44 3.04
CA GLU A 175 19.76 -1.86 2.98
C GLU A 175 21.03 -2.69 2.91
N TYR A 176 21.06 -3.79 3.66
CA TYR A 176 22.15 -4.76 3.65
C TYR A 176 21.57 -6.18 3.60
N VAL A 177 22.25 -7.07 2.89
CA VAL A 177 21.98 -8.51 2.96
C VAL A 177 23.18 -9.15 3.62
N ILE A 178 22.94 -9.82 4.75
CA ILE A 178 23.97 -10.53 5.51
C ILE A 178 23.50 -11.97 5.62
N GLU A 179 24.22 -12.89 4.97
CA GLU A 179 23.82 -14.29 4.83
C GLU A 179 22.38 -14.43 4.33
N ASN A 180 21.45 -14.85 5.20
CA ASN A 180 20.03 -15.03 4.90
C ASN A 180 19.14 -14.03 5.65
N ALA A 181 19.67 -12.85 5.99
CA ALA A 181 18.91 -11.78 6.60
C ALA A 181 19.01 -10.51 5.76
N MET A 182 17.88 -9.84 5.56
CA MET A 182 17.84 -8.51 4.97
C MET A 182 17.64 -7.48 6.08
N LEU A 183 18.54 -6.51 6.16
CA LEU A 183 18.52 -5.42 7.12
C LEU A 183 18.13 -4.12 6.42
N ILE A 184 17.08 -3.49 6.92
CA ILE A 184 16.60 -2.18 6.48
C ILE A 184 16.84 -1.21 7.62
N MET A 185 17.63 -0.17 7.37
CA MET A 185 18.07 0.77 8.38
C MET A 185 17.73 2.20 7.98
N LEU A 186 17.42 3.00 9.00
CA LEU A 186 17.18 4.42 8.87
C LEU A 186 18.09 5.18 9.84
N GLU A 187 19.12 5.83 9.30
CA GLU A 187 20.19 6.44 10.11
C GLU A 187 19.85 7.86 10.59
N ASN A 188 19.07 8.61 9.81
CA ASN A 188 18.77 10.00 10.15
C ASN A 188 17.49 10.07 11.00
N ASP A 189 17.61 10.65 12.19
CA ASP A 189 16.51 10.96 13.09
C ASP A 189 15.70 12.19 12.63
N ILE A 190 15.38 12.27 11.32
CA ILE A 190 14.45 13.30 10.79
C ILE A 190 13.12 13.24 11.57
N PHE A 191 12.74 12.04 11.99
CA PHE A 191 11.52 11.73 12.72
C PHE A 191 11.54 12.18 14.19
N GLN A 192 12.69 12.11 14.87
CA GLN A 192 12.81 12.56 16.27
C GLN A 192 13.05 14.07 16.40
N LYS A 193 13.68 14.73 15.41
CA LYS A 193 13.87 16.20 15.45
C LYS A 193 12.56 16.99 15.47
N ALA A 194 11.47 16.41 14.95
CA ALA A 194 10.13 16.99 15.04
C ALA A 194 9.50 16.91 16.45
N GLN A 195 10.14 16.23 17.42
CA GLN A 195 9.67 16.00 18.79
C GLN A 195 10.53 16.66 19.89
N LYS A 196 11.28 17.74 19.60
CA LYS A 196 11.87 18.57 20.68
C LYS A 196 10.85 19.54 21.29
N THR A 197 9.83 18.98 21.92
CA THR A 197 9.24 19.54 23.14
C THR A 197 9.48 18.48 24.20
N GLU A 198 10.17 18.84 25.28
CA GLU A 198 10.61 17.95 26.36
C GLU A 198 9.55 16.93 26.76
N ILE A 199 9.72 15.67 26.36
CA ILE A 199 8.86 14.59 26.86
C ILE A 199 9.75 13.36 27.09
N SER A 200 10.19 13.19 28.34
CA SER A 200 10.57 11.88 28.84
C SER A 200 9.32 11.00 28.83
N CYS A 201 9.27 9.95 28.01
CA CYS A 201 8.14 9.02 28.08
C CYS A 201 8.53 7.58 27.87
N SER A 202 8.16 6.77 28.86
CA SER A 202 8.08 5.32 28.80
C SER A 202 7.09 4.84 27.73
N ARG A 203 7.14 3.54 27.39
CA ARG A 203 6.33 2.84 26.36
C ARG A 203 4.85 3.24 26.35
N ARG A 204 4.23 3.57 27.48
CA ARG A 204 2.81 4.01 27.60
C ARG A 204 2.54 5.46 27.19
N GLY A 205 3.52 6.35 27.29
CA GLY A 205 3.37 7.77 26.95
C GLY A 205 3.29 8.06 25.45
N PHE A 206 4.00 7.24 24.66
CA PHE A 206 4.01 7.34 23.20
C PHE A 206 2.64 7.00 22.58
N PHE A 207 1.98 5.96 23.07
CA PHE A 207 0.64 5.54 22.59
C PHE A 207 -0.46 6.56 22.90
N ASN A 208 -0.46 7.17 24.09
CA ASN A 208 -1.49 8.14 24.47
C ASN A 208 -1.40 9.46 23.67
N HIS A 209 -0.20 9.85 23.23
CA HIS A 209 0.01 11.07 22.46
C HIS A 209 -0.38 10.90 20.98
N MET A 210 -0.07 9.75 20.37
CA MET A 210 -0.53 9.46 19.00
C MET A 210 -2.05 9.28 18.93
N LYS A 211 -2.66 8.68 19.96
CA LYS A 211 -4.12 8.53 20.07
C LYS A 211 -4.83 9.89 20.02
N LYS A 212 -4.31 10.92 20.68
CA LYS A 212 -4.93 12.27 20.71
C LYS A 212 -4.85 13.05 19.38
N ASN A 213 -3.74 12.96 18.65
CA ASN A 213 -3.58 13.68 17.37
C ASN A 213 -4.19 12.94 16.18
N VAL A 214 -4.33 11.61 16.26
CA VAL A 214 -4.93 10.78 15.21
C VAL A 214 -6.45 10.68 15.40
N LEU A 215 -6.98 10.68 16.63
CA LEU A 215 -8.44 10.73 16.86
C LEU A 215 -9.12 11.96 16.23
N LYS A 216 -8.43 13.10 16.16
CA LYS A 216 -8.91 14.30 15.45
C LYS A 216 -9.07 14.08 13.93
N ASN A 217 -8.33 13.14 13.34
CA ASN A 217 -8.41 12.78 11.92
C ASN A 217 -9.19 11.47 11.67
N MET A 218 -9.63 10.76 12.72
CA MET A 218 -10.29 9.44 12.62
C MET A 218 -11.82 9.49 12.52
N SER A 219 -12.49 10.59 12.88
CA SER A 219 -13.96 10.67 12.72
C SER A 219 -14.40 10.54 11.26
N ALA A 220 -13.52 10.79 10.29
CA ALA A 220 -13.82 10.70 8.86
C ALA A 220 -13.54 9.31 8.22
N ILE A 221 -12.86 8.39 8.91
CA ILE A 221 -12.37 7.12 8.29
C ILE A 221 -13.12 5.89 8.80
N THR A 222 -13.88 6.00 9.89
CA THR A 222 -14.40 4.85 10.64
C THR A 222 -15.74 4.27 10.10
N GLU A 223 -16.33 4.82 9.05
CA GLU A 223 -17.65 4.37 8.53
C GLU A 223 -17.62 3.20 7.51
N ILE A 224 -16.48 2.54 7.27
CA ILE A 224 -16.35 1.54 6.17
C ILE A 224 -16.35 0.07 6.67
N ILE A 225 -16.64 -0.18 7.95
CA ILE A 225 -16.67 -1.56 8.48
C ILE A 225 -18.12 -2.03 8.59
N GLU A 226 -18.63 -2.56 7.47
CA GLU A 226 -19.60 -3.66 7.35
C GLU A 226 -20.18 -3.59 5.93
N SER A 227 -19.86 -4.56 5.07
CA SER A 227 -20.53 -4.63 3.77
C SER A 227 -20.97 -6.05 3.46
N ALA A 228 -22.29 -6.21 3.50
CA ALA A 228 -23.10 -7.17 2.75
C ALA A 228 -22.67 -7.25 1.26
N PRO A 229 -23.07 -8.31 0.52
CA PRO A 229 -22.67 -8.51 -0.88
C PRO A 229 -22.91 -7.27 -1.74
N VAL A 230 -21.85 -6.84 -2.42
CA VAL A 230 -21.80 -5.59 -3.19
C VAL A 230 -22.61 -5.76 -4.48
N GLU A 231 -23.79 -5.14 -4.54
CA GLU A 231 -24.50 -4.88 -5.80
C GLU A 231 -23.70 -3.90 -6.67
N ARG A 232 -23.97 -3.90 -7.99
CA ARG A 232 -23.26 -3.03 -8.95
C ARG A 232 -23.25 -1.58 -8.45
N VAL A 233 -22.05 -1.04 -8.24
CA VAL A 233 -21.84 0.34 -7.85
C VAL A 233 -22.31 1.25 -8.98
N VAL A 234 -23.37 2.03 -8.74
CA VAL A 234 -23.82 3.11 -9.62
C VAL A 234 -22.75 4.21 -9.57
N ILE A 235 -22.24 4.60 -10.75
CA ILE A 235 -21.06 5.45 -10.97
C ILE A 235 -21.23 6.89 -10.44
N THR A 236 -22.40 7.27 -9.93
CA THR A 236 -22.73 8.65 -9.54
C THR A 236 -22.08 9.08 -8.22
N ASP A 237 -21.83 8.15 -7.29
CA ASP A 237 -21.17 8.46 -6.02
C ASP A 237 -19.73 7.98 -6.06
N LYS A 238 -18.79 8.91 -6.34
CA LYS A 238 -17.34 8.68 -6.34
C LYS A 238 -16.86 8.31 -4.92
N LYS A 239 -17.13 7.09 -4.44
CA LYS A 239 -16.50 6.59 -3.21
C LYS A 239 -15.00 6.38 -3.51
N PRO A 240 -14.10 6.98 -2.71
CA PRO A 240 -12.68 6.87 -2.95
C PRO A 240 -12.27 5.41 -2.84
N VAL A 241 -11.60 4.92 -3.88
CA VAL A 241 -10.84 3.68 -3.85
C VAL A 241 -9.90 3.78 -2.65
N ASN A 242 -10.00 2.86 -1.68
CA ASN A 242 -9.05 2.76 -0.59
C ASN A 242 -7.67 2.51 -1.21
N ASN A 243 -6.83 3.54 -1.25
CA ASN A 243 -5.61 3.47 -2.02
C ASN A 243 -4.41 3.59 -1.09
N ARG A 244 -3.73 2.47 -0.90
CA ARG A 244 -2.43 2.38 -0.23
C ARG A 244 -1.47 3.48 -0.67
N LYS A 245 -1.41 3.75 -1.97
CA LYS A 245 -0.50 4.77 -2.53
C LYS A 245 -0.85 6.21 -2.09
N HIS A 246 -2.12 6.50 -1.79
CA HIS A 246 -2.53 7.79 -1.20
C HIS A 246 -1.89 7.97 0.18
N ILE A 247 -1.91 6.91 0.98
CA ILE A 247 -1.31 6.91 2.32
C ILE A 247 0.20 7.09 2.23
N ALA A 248 0.88 6.38 1.33
CA ALA A 248 2.32 6.57 1.10
C ALA A 248 2.64 8.02 0.71
N ASN A 249 1.84 8.63 -0.18
CA ASN A 249 2.04 10.02 -0.59
C ASN A 249 1.79 11.02 0.56
N ILE A 250 0.82 10.76 1.46
CA ILE A 250 0.60 11.58 2.68
C ILE A 250 1.80 11.48 3.63
N ILE A 251 2.31 10.26 3.85
CA ILE A 251 3.50 10.05 4.68
C ILE A 251 4.64 10.85 4.09
N TYR A 252 4.89 10.70 2.78
CA TYR A 252 5.94 11.41 2.05
C TYR A 252 5.85 12.93 2.19
N ASP A 253 4.68 13.52 2.00
CA ASP A 253 4.45 14.95 2.19
C ASP A 253 4.83 15.43 3.58
N ARG A 254 4.43 14.65 4.58
CA ARG A 254 4.82 14.94 5.95
C ARG A 254 6.34 14.93 6.08
N LEU A 255 7.04 13.99 5.45
CA LEU A 255 8.52 13.95 5.46
C LEU A 255 9.13 15.20 4.81
N VAL A 256 8.61 15.60 3.66
CA VAL A 256 9.07 16.80 2.93
C VAL A 256 8.88 18.04 3.80
N SER A 257 7.71 18.21 4.41
CA SER A 257 7.41 19.37 5.27
C SER A 257 8.31 19.47 6.50
N LEU A 258 8.80 18.33 7.02
CA LEU A 258 9.66 18.28 8.20
C LEU A 258 11.13 18.57 7.87
N ASN A 259 11.55 18.46 6.61
CA ASN A 259 12.93 18.67 6.19
C ASN A 259 13.03 19.82 5.17
N LYS A 260 13.16 21.04 5.71
CA LYS A 260 13.22 22.31 4.97
C LYS A 260 14.41 22.43 3.99
N ASN A 261 15.39 21.53 4.08
CA ASN A 261 16.60 21.51 3.24
C ASN A 261 16.55 20.43 2.15
N ILE A 262 15.38 19.85 1.88
CA ILE A 262 15.25 18.95 0.73
C ILE A 262 15.17 19.82 -0.53
N PRO A 263 16.14 19.77 -1.45
CA PRO A 263 15.87 20.22 -2.81
C PRO A 263 14.70 19.37 -3.29
N MET A 264 13.54 20.00 -3.54
CA MET A 264 12.33 19.31 -3.98
C MET A 264 12.72 18.42 -5.16
N VAL A 265 12.96 17.12 -4.89
CA VAL A 265 13.49 16.24 -5.93
C VAL A 265 12.37 16.14 -6.94
N ALA A 266 12.57 16.79 -8.08
CA ALA A 266 11.61 16.87 -9.13
C ALA A 266 11.33 15.45 -9.63
N GLY A 267 10.19 14.90 -9.21
CA GLY A 267 9.70 13.62 -9.71
C GLY A 267 9.79 12.47 -8.71
N PHE A 268 9.08 12.54 -7.60
CA PHE A 268 8.47 11.33 -7.05
C PHE A 268 7.31 11.69 -6.13
N PRO A 269 6.08 11.54 -6.61
CA PRO A 269 5.16 10.71 -5.86
C PRO A 269 4.59 9.65 -6.77
N ILE A 270 4.31 8.48 -6.20
CA ILE A 270 3.53 7.46 -6.89
C ILE A 270 2.28 8.12 -7.47
N GLY A 271 2.10 8.03 -8.79
CA GLY A 271 0.95 8.61 -9.46
C GLY A 271 1.14 10.00 -10.04
N LYS A 272 2.34 10.62 -10.05
CA LYS A 272 2.55 11.80 -10.92
C LYS A 272 2.22 11.42 -12.37
N ILE A 273 1.56 12.30 -13.11
CA ILE A 273 1.38 12.18 -14.55
C ILE A 273 1.98 13.42 -15.22
N PHE A 274 2.48 13.25 -16.44
CA PHE A 274 2.93 14.33 -17.29
C PHE A 274 1.88 14.60 -18.35
N VAL A 275 1.56 15.88 -18.57
CA VAL A 275 0.54 16.29 -19.52
C VAL A 275 1.15 17.28 -20.51
N ASN A 276 1.06 16.97 -21.81
CA ASN A 276 1.33 17.92 -22.87
C ASN A 276 0.12 18.85 -23.02
N ASN A 277 0.22 20.06 -22.46
CA ASN A 277 -0.86 21.04 -22.50
C ASN A 277 -1.08 21.64 -23.90
N THR A 278 -0.08 21.58 -24.79
CA THR A 278 -0.21 22.09 -26.16
C THR A 278 -1.14 21.22 -27.00
N ASP A 279 -1.05 19.89 -26.85
CA ASP A 279 -1.87 18.94 -27.61
C ASP A 279 -3.21 18.60 -26.94
N CYS A 280 -3.35 18.96 -25.65
CA CYS A 280 -4.51 18.66 -24.82
C CYS A 280 -5.69 19.55 -25.20
N THR A 281 -6.76 18.95 -25.73
CA THR A 281 -7.99 19.66 -26.07
C THR A 281 -8.91 19.91 -24.87
N GLN A 282 -8.47 19.55 -23.66
CA GLN A 282 -9.25 19.67 -22.43
C GLN A 282 -10.63 19.00 -22.51
N CYS A 283 -10.74 17.85 -23.19
CA CYS A 283 -12.02 17.11 -23.38
C CYS A 283 -12.62 16.51 -22.09
N ARG A 284 -11.91 16.60 -20.96
CA ARG A 284 -12.36 16.20 -19.60
C ARG A 284 -12.67 14.71 -19.40
N VAL A 285 -12.41 13.84 -20.38
CA VAL A 285 -12.63 12.39 -20.24
C VAL A 285 -11.80 11.81 -19.09
N CYS A 286 -10.53 12.19 -18.98
CA CYS A 286 -9.63 11.74 -17.92
C CYS A 286 -10.05 12.22 -16.51
N GLU A 287 -10.64 13.41 -16.40
CA GLU A 287 -11.23 13.91 -15.15
C GLU A 287 -12.46 13.10 -14.76
N LYS A 288 -13.37 12.86 -15.73
CA LYS A 288 -14.64 12.17 -15.48
C LYS A 288 -14.43 10.71 -15.08
N LEU A 289 -13.46 10.02 -15.67
CA LEU A 289 -13.19 8.60 -15.46
C LEU A 289 -12.06 8.32 -14.45
N CYS A 290 -11.49 9.35 -13.82
CA CYS A 290 -10.52 9.15 -12.75
C CYS A 290 -11.21 8.53 -11.52
N PRO A 291 -10.85 7.30 -11.09
CA PRO A 291 -11.53 6.62 -9.99
C PRO A 291 -11.34 7.30 -8.63
N THR A 292 -10.31 8.13 -8.49
CA THR A 292 -10.02 8.88 -7.25
C THR A 292 -10.26 10.37 -7.35
N GLY A 293 -10.71 10.87 -8.51
CA GLY A 293 -10.87 12.31 -8.74
C GLY A 293 -9.56 13.09 -8.57
N SER A 294 -8.42 12.50 -8.93
CA SER A 294 -7.10 13.14 -8.88
C SER A 294 -6.89 14.21 -9.95
N ILE A 295 -7.73 14.23 -10.99
CA ILE A 295 -7.64 15.18 -12.10
C ILE A 295 -8.84 16.12 -12.00
N LEU A 296 -8.59 17.42 -12.16
CA LEU A 296 -9.58 18.49 -12.29
C LEU A 296 -9.17 19.36 -13.48
N ILE A 297 -10.09 19.67 -14.38
CA ILE A 297 -9.84 20.53 -15.55
C ILE A 297 -10.81 21.70 -15.47
N ASP A 298 -10.27 22.91 -15.37
CA ASP A 298 -11.03 24.13 -15.05
C ASP A 298 -10.44 25.29 -15.87
N ASP A 299 -11.28 25.94 -16.68
CA ASP A 299 -10.99 27.07 -17.59
C ASP A 299 -9.49 27.32 -17.88
N GLY A 300 -8.91 26.48 -18.73
CA GLY A 300 -7.53 26.64 -19.20
C GLY A 300 -6.45 25.92 -18.38
N ALA A 301 -6.77 25.39 -17.20
CA ALA A 301 -5.80 24.74 -16.31
C ALA A 301 -6.08 23.25 -16.07
N PHE A 302 -5.10 22.40 -16.40
CA PHE A 302 -5.07 21.00 -15.97
C PHE A 302 -4.48 20.89 -14.56
N LYS A 303 -5.31 20.58 -13.57
CA LYS A 303 -4.92 20.42 -12.17
C LYS A 303 -4.86 18.93 -11.83
N HIS A 304 -3.70 18.46 -11.38
CA HIS A 304 -3.49 17.08 -10.97
C HIS A 304 -3.06 17.00 -9.50
N ASN A 305 -3.95 16.46 -8.66
CA ASN A 305 -3.67 16.15 -7.28
C ASN A 305 -2.93 14.81 -7.19
N VAL A 306 -1.60 14.88 -7.12
CA VAL A 306 -0.76 13.69 -7.07
C VAL A 306 -1.04 12.83 -5.85
N TYR A 307 -1.44 13.42 -4.72
CA TYR A 307 -1.78 12.69 -3.50
C TYR A 307 -2.95 11.73 -3.74
N LYS A 308 -3.98 12.17 -4.48
CA LYS A 308 -5.13 11.32 -4.82
C LYS A 308 -4.83 10.32 -5.94
N CYS A 309 -3.78 10.53 -6.73
CA CYS A 309 -3.50 9.67 -7.87
C CYS A 309 -2.95 8.31 -7.41
N ILE A 310 -3.46 7.26 -8.06
CA ILE A 310 -3.13 5.87 -7.74
C ILE A 310 -2.15 5.27 -8.76
N GLY A 311 -1.81 6.05 -9.80
CA GLY A 311 -0.97 5.61 -10.92
C GLY A 311 -1.60 4.46 -11.70
N CYS A 312 -2.92 4.43 -11.86
CA CYS A 312 -3.61 3.32 -12.52
C CYS A 312 -3.54 3.30 -14.05
N GLY A 313 -3.02 4.37 -14.67
CA GLY A 313 -2.94 4.46 -16.14
C GLY A 313 -4.27 4.75 -16.84
N VAL A 314 -5.43 4.71 -16.16
CA VAL A 314 -6.75 4.96 -16.77
C VAL A 314 -6.79 6.26 -17.60
N CYS A 315 -6.19 7.34 -17.10
CA CYS A 315 -6.12 8.61 -17.84
C CYS A 315 -5.23 8.57 -19.08
N VAL A 316 -4.17 7.75 -19.08
CA VAL A 316 -3.30 7.51 -20.23
C VAL A 316 -4.08 6.76 -21.30
N ASP A 317 -4.71 5.64 -20.92
CA ASP A 317 -5.46 4.77 -21.83
C ASP A 317 -6.63 5.49 -22.51
N LEU A 318 -7.25 6.46 -21.82
CA LEU A 318 -8.40 7.22 -22.32
C LEU A 318 -8.01 8.42 -23.19
N CYS A 319 -6.75 8.84 -23.17
CA CYS A 319 -6.34 10.05 -23.86
C CYS A 319 -6.12 9.76 -25.36
N SER A 320 -7.13 10.00 -26.20
CA SER A 320 -7.04 9.81 -27.66
C SER A 320 -5.95 10.65 -28.34
N ARG A 321 -5.47 11.70 -27.68
CA ARG A 321 -4.39 12.58 -28.15
C ARG A 321 -3.01 12.19 -27.59
N ASN A 322 -2.92 11.15 -26.76
CA ASN A 322 -1.70 10.70 -26.10
C ASN A 322 -0.98 11.81 -25.30
N CYS A 323 -1.73 12.77 -24.77
CA CYS A 323 -1.19 13.90 -24.03
C CYS A 323 -0.70 13.53 -22.63
N ILE A 324 -1.21 12.43 -22.05
CA ILE A 324 -0.95 12.04 -20.66
C ILE A 324 0.03 10.87 -20.64
N LYS A 325 1.09 10.96 -19.83
CA LYS A 325 2.07 9.89 -19.62
C LYS A 325 2.29 9.61 -18.14
N LEU A 326 2.47 8.34 -17.79
CA LEU A 326 3.04 7.94 -16.50
C LEU A 326 4.56 8.21 -16.51
N PRO A 327 5.19 8.42 -15.35
CA PRO A 327 6.65 8.41 -15.23
C PRO A 327 7.19 7.07 -15.77
N PRO A 328 8.38 7.08 -16.38
CA PRO A 328 9.03 5.84 -16.79
C PRO A 328 9.17 4.92 -15.57
N GLU A 329 8.86 3.64 -15.75
CA GLU A 329 9.30 2.59 -14.84
C GLU A 329 10.82 2.58 -14.92
N LYS A 330 11.49 3.07 -13.87
CA LYS A 330 12.94 2.95 -13.71
C LYS A 330 13.24 1.66 -12.97
#